data_AF-A0A3M1GF31-F1
#
_entry.id   AF-A0A3M1GF31-F1
#
_cell.length_a   1.000
_cell.length_b   1.000
_cell.length_c   1.000
_cell.angle_alpha   90.00
_cell.angle_beta   90.00
_cell.angle_gamma   90.00
#
_symmetry.space_group_name_H-M   'P 1'
#
loop_
_entity.id
_entity.type
_entity.pdbx_description
1 polymer ?
#
loop_
_entity_poly.entity_id
_entity_poly.type
_entity_poly.pdbx_seq_one_letter_code
_entity_poly.pdbx_strand_id
1 'polypeptide(L)' 'MIAVDTNILVYAHREDTPWHDPAFQCIKSLAEGTSPWAIPWPCIHE' A
#
# COMPACT_ATOMS: atom_id res chain seq x y z
N MET A 1 13.61 5.43 2.99
CA MET A 1 12.28 6.07 2.94
C MET A 1 11.51 5.36 1.82
N ILE A 2 10.31 4.84 2.10
CA ILE A 2 9.49 4.08 1.15
C ILE A 2 8.33 4.96 0.68
N ALA A 3 8.04 4.94 -0.62
CA ALA A 3 6.84 5.53 -1.20
C ALA A 3 5.96 4.42 -1.77
N VAL A 4 4.65 4.48 -1.52
CA VAL A 4 3.68 3.46 -1.93
C VAL A 4 2.91 3.95 -3.16
N ASP A 5 2.89 3.12 -4.19
CA ASP A 5 2.16 3.36 -5.45
C ASP A 5 0.69 2.92 -5.36
N THR A 6 -0.15 3.49 -6.21
CA THR A 6 -1.58 3.17 -6.36
C THR A 6 -1.84 1.68 -6.49
N ASN A 7 -1.01 0.95 -7.25
CA ASN A 7 -1.22 -0.49 -7.45
C ASN A 7 -1.21 -1.26 -6.13
N ILE A 8 -0.30 -0.92 -5.21
CA ILE A 8 -0.23 -1.59 -3.90
C ILE A 8 -1.44 -1.22 -3.05
N LEU A 9 -1.91 0.03 -3.09
CA LEU A 9 -3.12 0.46 -2.39
C LEU A 9 -4.37 -0.27 -2.93
N VAL A 10 -4.50 -0.37 -4.25
CA VAL A 10 -5.61 -1.06 -4.92
C VAL A 10 -5.61 -2.55 -4.60
N TYR A 11 -4.46 -3.23 -4.69
CA TYR A 11 -4.36 -4.65 -4.35
C TYR A 11 -4.59 -4.91 -2.86
N ALA A 12 -4.08 -4.06 -1.98
CA ALA A 12 -4.33 -4.16 -0.54
C ALA A 12 -5.82 -3.98 -0.18
N HIS A 13 -6.59 -3.25 -1.00
CA HIS A 13 -8.02 -3.05 -0.79
C HIS A 13 -8.89 -4.15 -1.44
N ARG A 14 -8.48 -4.67 -2.60
CA ARG A 14 -9.27 -5.63 -3.39
C ARG A 14 -8.93 -7.08 -3.06
N GLU A 15 -9.74 -7.70 -2.21
CA GLU A 15 -9.62 -9.11 -1.79
C GLU A 15 -9.71 -10.12 -2.94
N ASP A 16 -10.33 -9.75 -4.07
CA ASP A 16 -10.47 -10.60 -5.25
C ASP A 16 -9.21 -10.68 -6.13
N THR A 17 -8.14 -9.96 -5.77
CA THR A 17 -6.91 -9.90 -6.57
C THR A 17 -5.88 -10.92 -6.10
N PRO A 18 -5.09 -11.54 -7.01
CA PRO A 18 -4.04 -12.49 -6.63
C PRO A 18 -2.94 -11.91 -5.74
N TRP A 19 -2.83 -10.57 -5.70
CA TRP A 19 -1.82 -9.85 -4.92
C TRP A 19 -2.38 -9.23 -3.65
N HIS A 20 -3.62 -9.56 -3.28
CA HIS A 20 -4.26 -9.00 -2.09
C HIS A 20 -3.45 -9.24 -0.83
N ASP A 21 -3.24 -10.51 -0.48
CA ASP A 21 -2.53 -10.90 0.74
C ASP A 21 -1.16 -10.21 0.89
N PRO A 22 -0.23 -10.27 -0.10
CA PRO A 22 1.06 -9.62 0.05
C PRO A 22 0.95 -8.09 0.09
N ALA A 23 0.03 -7.46 -0.65
CA ALA A 23 -0.15 -6.01 -0.63
C ALA A 23 -0.73 -5.52 0.70
N PHE A 24 -1.73 -6.23 1.24
CA PHE A 24 -2.31 -5.93 2.53
C PHE A 24 -1.28 -6.05 3.66
N GLN A 25 -0.47 -7.12 3.67
CA GLN A 25 0.60 -7.26 4.68
C GLN A 25 1.66 -6.16 4.58
N CYS A 26 1.99 -5.71 3.36
CA CYS A 26 2.90 -4.58 3.15
C CYS A 26 2.34 -3.30 3.78
N ILE A 27 1.10 -2.93 3.45
CA ILE A 27 0.45 -1.73 4.01
C ILE A 27 0.30 -1.82 5.52
N LYS A 28 -0.13 -2.97 6.04
CA LYS A 28 -0.26 -3.20 7.48
C LYS A 28 1.07 -2.99 8.21
N SER A 29 2.15 -3.57 7.70
CA SER A 29 3.48 -3.45 8.29
C SER A 29 4.00 -2.00 8.27
N LEU A 30 3.71 -1.25 7.21
CA LEU A 30 4.08 0.17 7.11
C LEU A 30 3.24 1.03 8.06
N ALA A 31 1.92 0.80 8.13
CA ALA A 31 0.98 1.58 8.94
C ALA A 31 1.13 1.32 10.45
N GLU A 32 1.40 0.08 10.85
CA GLU A 32 1.61 -0.30 12.26
C GLU A 32 3.07 -0.12 12.71
N GLY A 33 4.00 0.05 11.77
CA GLY A 33 5.41 0.29 12.03
C GLY A 33 5.74 1.75 12.36
N THR A 34 6.97 1.98 12.81
CA THR A 34 7.47 3.33 13.15
C THR A 34 8.34 3.96 12.07
N SER A 35 8.69 3.20 11.03
CA SER A 35 9.54 3.66 9.93
C SER A 35 8.79 4.66 9.07
N PRO A 36 9.39 5.80 8.69
CA PRO A 36 8.73 6.79 7.85
C PRO A 36 8.50 6.23 6.43
N TRP A 37 7.27 6.37 5.97
CA TRP A 37 6.81 6.05 4.63
C TRP A 37 5.84 7.12 4.15
N ALA A 38 5.52 7.11 2.86
CA ALA A 38 4.62 8.09 2.26
C ALA A 38 3.78 7.48 1.15
N ILE A 39 2.68 8.15 0.83
CA ILE A 39 1.93 7.97 -0.41
C ILE A 39 2.15 9.24 -1.23
N PRO A 40 2.74 9.16 -2.43
CA PRO A 40 2.85 10.32 -3.32
C PRO A 40 1.48 10.89 -3.64
N TRP A 41 1.35 12.22 -3.65
CA TRP A 41 0.09 12.89 -3.96
C TRP A 41 -0.58 12.41 -5.27
N PRO A 42 0.15 12.16 -6.38
CA PRO A 42 -0.47 11.60 -7.58
C PRO A 42 -1.19 10.26 -7.33
N CYS A 43 -0.60 9.38 -6.52
CA CYS A 43 -1.13 8.04 -6.23
C CYS A 43 -2.44 8.05 -5.40
N ILE A 44 -2.82 9.19 -4.83
CA ILE A 44 -4.12 9.36 -4.16
C ILE A 44 -5.24 9.68 -5.16
N HIS A 45 -4.90 10.24 -6.33
CA HIS A 45 -5.85 10.69 -7.34
C HIS A 45 -6.13 9.67 -8.45
N GLU A 46 -5.25 8.70 -8.63
CA GLU A 46 -5.36 7.62 -9.62
C GLU A 46 -6.46 6.61 -9.26
#